data_AF-A0A8H7LSF6-F1
#
_entry.id   AF-A0A8H7LSF6-F1
#
_cell.length_a   1.000
_cell.length_b   1.000
_cell.length_c   1.000
_cell.angle_alpha   90.00
_cell.angle_beta   90.00
_cell.angle_gamma   90.00
#
_symmetry.space_group_name_H-M   'P 1'
#
loop_
_entity.id
_entity.type
_entity.pdbx_description
1 polymer ?
#
loop_
_entity_poly.entity_id
_entity_poly.type
_entity_poly.pdbx_seq_one_letter_code
_entity_poly.pdbx_strand_id
1 'polypeptide(L)'
;MPLNSSITNAPTSSPTQPVTSSPNNALESATSPGSVKSTSRGGRSRPASVASKGCITSASTLACKPEDFKKWASIVKLQLEPSISFVIPSDPCFQAIRRIQSASVCLPSWLGDETSSRISHLPSVYRNLLERVRSLIKTDICSLDKNDIPDLPSALPIILQICNHQARLRAAGKQHSEMDIRIGIDALMLYSCDMEEGHPLTYNTEQTLKLPSAATEAFDVTGTTADGVHTLDIPNLRVYLNLEFRKLTSAIKEVHLIPPATFAMIHCVTEYKREGSGVNQVMMGMVSGLYQKKILGLKQLVFGIYQCGTDFVEVVSATWHNSMIKTYLVGSYSFHCPLQMIQFYLVLRQIKHLGSEYADELTKSDGILLRAFRENPPKNVWDRSNLPTVPETPEESNIQGGHGGPSGKTGLSDHLSALGQFDSSERISDYIKSLRSFPMNASAPLVCHSYTTHTESSVSSDYDLESLKSPPLGELPMNIGKPADLTEHYGYCFLSGNEAENALEGQQA
;
A
#
# COMPACT_ATOMS: atom_id res chain seq x y z
N MET A 1 -51.95 45.72 -3.19
CA MET A 1 -51.20 46.58 -4.14
C MET A 1 -49.94 45.81 -4.57
N PRO A 2 -49.54 45.92 -5.85
CA PRO A 2 -49.67 44.85 -6.85
C PRO A 2 -48.27 44.34 -7.33
N LEU A 3 -48.08 43.31 -8.18
CA LEU A 3 -48.52 43.14 -9.58
C LEU A 3 -48.27 41.69 -10.08
N ASN A 4 -49.19 41.25 -10.93
CA ASN A 4 -49.19 40.06 -11.80
C ASN A 4 -48.11 40.09 -12.90
N SER A 5 -47.74 38.91 -13.43
CA SER A 5 -47.99 38.59 -14.85
C SER A 5 -47.82 37.10 -15.18
N SER A 6 -48.79 36.58 -15.92
CA SER A 6 -48.88 35.27 -16.57
C SER A 6 -48.66 35.43 -18.09
N ILE A 7 -48.45 34.32 -18.83
CA ILE A 7 -48.81 34.01 -20.25
C ILE A 7 -47.97 32.75 -20.62
N THR A 8 -48.47 31.52 -20.83
CA THR A 8 -49.43 30.85 -21.77
C THR A 8 -48.91 30.50 -23.17
N ASN A 9 -49.27 29.26 -23.58
CA ASN A 9 -49.41 28.63 -24.92
C ASN A 9 -48.33 27.59 -25.28
N ALA A 10 -48.58 26.45 -25.96
CA ALA A 10 -49.73 25.61 -26.33
C ALA A 10 -49.16 24.38 -27.11
N PRO A 11 -49.92 23.30 -27.37
CA PRO A 11 -49.42 21.96 -27.74
C PRO A 11 -49.79 21.50 -29.19
N THR A 12 -49.17 20.42 -29.71
CA THR A 12 -49.62 19.45 -30.78
C THR A 12 -48.39 18.71 -31.37
N SER A 13 -48.35 17.48 -31.89
CA SER A 13 -49.18 16.27 -32.01
C SER A 13 -48.38 15.23 -32.85
N SER A 14 -48.38 13.94 -32.45
CA SER A 14 -48.43 12.62 -33.17
C SER A 14 -48.00 12.45 -34.67
N PRO A 15 -48.02 11.23 -35.31
CA PRO A 15 -47.68 9.83 -34.94
C PRO A 15 -46.91 9.03 -36.07
N THR A 16 -46.83 7.68 -35.94
CA THR A 16 -46.85 6.60 -37.01
C THR A 16 -45.48 5.92 -37.34
N GLN A 17 -45.14 4.67 -36.93
CA GLN A 17 -45.55 3.28 -37.34
C GLN A 17 -44.66 2.64 -38.46
N PRO A 18 -44.67 1.30 -38.72
CA PRO A 18 -43.58 0.33 -38.44
C PRO A 18 -43.14 -0.47 -39.71
N VAL A 19 -42.71 -1.76 -39.56
CA VAL A 19 -42.57 -2.89 -40.56
C VAL A 19 -41.13 -3.46 -40.59
N THR A 20 -40.80 -4.60 -39.91
CA THR A 20 -40.75 -6.03 -40.36
C THR A 20 -40.03 -6.24 -41.71
N SER A 21 -39.04 -7.12 -41.90
CA SER A 21 -39.11 -8.59 -41.80
C SER A 21 -37.74 -9.25 -42.10
N SER A 22 -37.54 -10.44 -41.54
CA SER A 22 -36.46 -11.45 -41.76
C SER A 22 -36.48 -12.10 -43.17
N PRO A 23 -35.93 -13.31 -43.41
CA PRO A 23 -34.57 -13.87 -43.26
C PRO A 23 -34.10 -14.62 -44.54
N ASN A 24 -32.90 -15.24 -44.51
CA ASN A 24 -32.55 -16.62 -45.00
C ASN A 24 -31.04 -16.69 -45.30
N ASN A 25 -30.25 -17.52 -44.60
CA ASN A 25 -30.08 -18.99 -44.69
C ASN A 25 -29.45 -19.47 -46.01
N ALA A 26 -28.25 -20.05 -45.88
CA ALA A 26 -27.77 -21.32 -46.45
C ALA A 26 -26.23 -21.22 -46.64
N LEU A 27 -25.43 -22.05 -45.97
CA LEU A 27 -24.96 -23.37 -46.46
C LEU A 27 -24.07 -23.17 -47.72
N GLU A 28 -22.86 -23.71 -47.84
CA GLU A 28 -22.36 -25.02 -47.44
C GLU A 28 -20.90 -25.13 -47.96
N SER A 29 -20.03 -25.85 -47.24
CA SER A 29 -18.92 -26.69 -47.78
C SER A 29 -17.83 -26.07 -48.69
N ALA A 30 -16.62 -26.57 -48.84
CA ALA A 30 -15.71 -27.50 -48.18
C ALA A 30 -14.41 -27.45 -49.01
N THR A 31 -13.37 -28.13 -48.51
CA THR A 31 -12.20 -28.64 -49.25
C THR A 31 -11.03 -27.67 -49.61
N SER A 32 -9.93 -27.89 -48.86
CA SER A 32 -8.50 -27.97 -49.22
C SER A 32 -8.11 -28.21 -50.71
N PRO A 33 -6.81 -28.31 -51.08
CA PRO A 33 -5.53 -27.84 -50.50
C PRO A 33 -4.67 -27.10 -51.57
N GLY A 34 -3.46 -26.62 -51.23
CA GLY A 34 -2.45 -26.38 -52.27
C GLY A 34 -1.33 -25.42 -51.94
N SER A 35 -0.17 -25.99 -51.61
CA SER A 35 1.13 -25.32 -51.55
C SER A 35 1.60 -24.88 -52.94
N VAL A 36 1.94 -23.60 -53.13
CA VAL A 36 2.84 -23.14 -54.20
C VAL A 36 3.72 -21.98 -53.71
N LYS A 37 5.04 -22.19 -53.77
CA LYS A 37 6.09 -21.17 -53.67
C LYS A 37 5.99 -20.20 -54.85
N SER A 38 5.97 -18.90 -54.57
CA SER A 38 6.20 -17.85 -55.56
C SER A 38 7.11 -16.78 -54.98
N THR A 39 8.33 -16.75 -55.50
CA THR A 39 9.25 -15.62 -55.45
C THR A 39 8.76 -14.54 -56.43
N SER A 40 8.67 -13.28 -55.99
CA SER A 40 9.23 -12.13 -56.73
C SER A 40 8.80 -10.77 -56.15
N ARG A 41 9.70 -9.80 -56.36
CA ARG A 41 9.46 -8.37 -56.56
C ARG A 41 9.11 -7.49 -55.35
N GLY A 42 10.18 -6.89 -54.81
CA GLY A 42 10.44 -5.45 -55.00
C GLY A 42 9.26 -4.52 -54.75
N GLY A 43 8.88 -4.34 -53.49
CA GLY A 43 8.09 -3.21 -53.02
C GLY A 43 8.99 -2.31 -52.18
N ARG A 44 9.14 -1.03 -52.60
CA ARG A 44 9.77 0.02 -51.79
C ARG A 44 9.07 0.07 -50.43
N SER A 45 9.77 -0.35 -49.39
CA SER A 45 9.40 -0.15 -48.00
C SER A 45 9.31 1.35 -47.74
N ARG A 46 8.08 1.84 -47.70
CA ARG A 46 7.72 3.12 -47.09
C ARG A 46 8.35 3.13 -45.69
N PRO A 47 9.12 4.16 -45.30
CA PRO A 47 9.73 4.19 -43.99
C PRO A 47 8.62 4.03 -42.95
N ALA A 48 8.80 3.05 -42.08
CA ALA A 48 7.90 2.76 -40.98
C ALA A 48 7.55 4.08 -40.29
N SER A 49 6.26 4.32 -40.11
CA SER A 49 5.75 5.35 -39.22
C SER A 49 6.57 5.30 -37.95
N VAL A 50 7.27 6.40 -37.64
CA VAL A 50 7.89 6.61 -36.34
C VAL A 50 6.76 6.45 -35.34
N ALA A 51 6.70 5.30 -34.67
CA ALA A 51 5.74 5.07 -33.61
C ALA A 51 5.96 6.21 -32.61
N SER A 52 4.97 7.09 -32.47
CA SER A 52 4.95 8.09 -31.42
C SER A 52 5.19 7.32 -30.12
N LYS A 53 6.33 7.57 -29.48
CA LYS A 53 6.61 6.98 -28.17
C LYS A 53 5.52 7.50 -27.24
N GLY A 54 4.55 6.66 -26.91
CA GLY A 54 3.47 7.04 -26.00
C GLY A 54 4.05 7.51 -24.66
N CYS A 55 3.55 8.66 -24.17
CA CYS A 55 3.92 9.22 -22.88
C CYS A 55 3.43 8.30 -21.75
N ILE A 56 4.31 7.94 -20.81
CA ILE A 56 3.97 7.08 -19.67
C ILE A 56 3.17 7.89 -18.65
N THR A 57 1.90 7.56 -18.45
CA THR A 57 1.03 8.22 -17.47
C THR A 57 0.79 7.39 -16.21
N SER A 58 1.15 6.11 -16.22
CA SER A 58 0.99 5.18 -15.11
C SER A 58 2.27 5.08 -14.25
N ALA A 59 2.13 5.21 -12.93
CA ALA A 59 3.22 5.01 -11.98
C ALA A 59 3.81 3.61 -12.04
N SER A 60 2.96 2.57 -12.13
CA SER A 60 3.44 1.19 -12.19
C SER A 60 4.24 0.92 -13.46
N THR A 61 3.84 1.51 -14.59
CA THR A 61 4.61 1.42 -15.84
C THR A 61 5.94 2.17 -15.75
N LEU A 62 5.96 3.36 -15.14
CA LEU A 62 7.19 4.13 -14.94
C LEU A 62 8.15 3.38 -14.01
N ALA A 63 7.66 2.83 -12.90
CA ALA A 63 8.45 2.06 -11.94
C ALA A 63 9.15 0.83 -12.56
N CYS A 64 8.57 0.24 -13.61
CA CYS A 64 9.14 -0.89 -14.33
C CYS A 64 10.13 -0.49 -15.45
N LYS A 65 10.37 0.81 -15.69
CA LYS A 65 11.34 1.29 -16.71
C LYS A 65 12.53 1.98 -16.03
N PRO A 66 13.66 1.28 -15.80
CA PRO A 66 14.76 1.80 -14.99
C PRO A 66 15.28 3.19 -15.41
N GLU A 67 15.47 3.41 -16.70
CA GLU A 67 15.99 4.68 -17.22
C GLU A 67 15.01 5.85 -17.05
N ASP A 68 13.71 5.61 -17.30
CA ASP A 68 12.70 6.65 -17.14
C ASP A 68 12.42 6.91 -15.65
N PHE A 69 12.44 5.87 -14.81
CA PHE A 69 12.36 6.00 -13.36
C PHE A 69 13.56 6.77 -12.79
N LYS A 70 14.79 6.52 -13.26
CA LYS A 70 15.99 7.25 -12.84
C LYS A 70 15.91 8.74 -13.20
N LYS A 71 15.37 9.08 -14.37
CA LYS A 71 15.09 10.46 -14.75
C LYS A 71 14.05 11.10 -13.83
N TRP A 72 12.94 10.40 -13.59
CA TRP A 72 11.89 10.86 -12.66
C TRP A 72 12.46 11.12 -11.26
N ALA A 73 13.21 10.16 -10.70
CA ALA A 73 13.86 10.25 -9.40
C ALA A 73 14.77 11.48 -9.29
N SER A 74 15.58 11.76 -10.32
CA SER A 74 16.45 12.94 -10.37
C SER A 74 15.66 14.27 -10.33
N ILE A 75 14.54 14.35 -11.05
CA ILE A 75 13.66 15.53 -11.06
C ILE A 75 13.09 15.78 -9.65
N VAL A 76 12.59 14.73 -9.00
CA VAL A 76 12.00 14.78 -7.65
C VAL A 76 13.02 14.72 -6.52
N LYS A 77 14.32 14.78 -6.85
CA LYS A 77 15.45 14.77 -5.91
C LYS A 77 15.59 13.50 -5.08
N LEU A 78 15.07 12.38 -5.55
CA LEU A 78 15.32 11.06 -4.98
C LEU A 78 16.70 10.54 -5.43
N GLN A 79 17.59 10.30 -4.46
CA GLN A 79 18.90 9.70 -4.71
C GLN A 79 18.77 8.19 -4.89
N LEU A 80 19.13 7.69 -6.07
CA LEU A 80 19.10 6.25 -6.40
C LEU A 80 20.47 5.55 -6.33
N GLU A 81 21.56 6.27 -6.07
CA GLU A 81 22.90 5.68 -6.03
C GLU A 81 23.66 6.16 -4.78
N PRO A 82 23.97 5.26 -3.81
CA PRO A 82 23.36 3.93 -3.67
C PRO A 82 21.84 4.05 -3.48
N SER A 83 21.05 3.10 -4.01
CA SER A 83 19.58 3.18 -4.03
C SER A 83 18.99 3.11 -2.63
N ILE A 84 19.61 2.30 -1.79
CA ILE A 84 19.31 2.17 -0.37
C ILE A 84 20.66 2.07 0.35
N SER A 85 20.91 2.97 1.29
CA SER A 85 22.13 2.93 2.10
C SER A 85 21.95 2.01 3.30
N PHE A 86 22.92 1.11 3.50
CA PHE A 86 22.97 0.22 4.65
C PHE A 86 23.68 0.88 5.85
N VAL A 87 24.49 1.92 5.60
CA VAL A 87 25.24 2.63 6.61
C VAL A 87 24.47 3.87 7.03
N ILE A 88 23.92 3.84 8.23
CA ILE A 88 23.16 4.97 8.78
C ILE A 88 24.15 5.99 9.37
N PRO A 89 24.19 7.24 8.88
CA PRO A 89 25.13 8.24 9.37
C PRO A 89 24.87 8.58 10.84
N SER A 90 25.92 8.85 11.62
CA SER A 90 25.82 9.16 13.06
C SER A 90 25.11 10.48 13.41
N ASP A 91 24.73 11.29 12.41
CA ASP A 91 23.99 12.54 12.60
C ASP A 91 22.71 12.33 13.44
N PRO A 92 22.36 13.25 14.35
CA PRO A 92 21.14 13.18 15.15
C PRO A 92 19.85 12.99 14.36
N CYS A 93 19.75 13.51 13.12
CA CYS A 93 18.55 13.32 12.29
C CYS A 93 18.26 11.86 11.94
N PHE A 94 19.26 10.97 12.04
CA PHE A 94 19.11 9.53 11.83
C PHE A 94 19.01 8.73 13.13
N GLN A 95 18.99 9.39 14.30
CA GLN A 95 18.89 8.71 15.60
C GLN A 95 17.64 7.85 15.70
N ALA A 96 16.52 8.30 15.13
CA ALA A 96 15.27 7.54 15.12
C ALA A 96 15.42 6.19 14.40
N ILE A 97 16.17 6.12 13.28
CA ILE A 97 16.41 4.88 12.56
C ILE A 97 17.21 3.91 13.42
N ARG A 98 18.31 4.38 14.03
CA ARG A 98 19.13 3.57 14.94
C ARG A 98 18.34 3.08 16.15
N ARG A 99 17.50 3.94 16.75
CA ARG A 99 16.61 3.57 17.86
C ARG A 99 15.66 2.44 17.47
N ILE A 100 15.04 2.54 16.29
CA ILE A 100 14.15 1.50 15.76
C ILE A 100 14.91 0.18 15.56
N GLN A 101 16.10 0.21 14.96
CA GLN A 101 16.93 -0.98 14.75
C GLN A 101 17.33 -1.64 16.07
N SER A 102 17.85 -0.88 17.02
CA SER A 102 18.23 -1.39 18.34
C SER A 102 17.04 -1.97 19.09
N ALA A 103 15.89 -1.32 19.05
CA ALA A 103 14.68 -1.83 19.72
C ALA A 103 14.13 -3.11 19.07
N SER A 104 14.37 -3.32 17.77
CA SER A 104 13.88 -4.52 17.07
C SER A 104 14.56 -5.81 17.49
N VAL A 105 15.76 -5.73 18.08
CA VAL A 105 16.53 -6.88 18.56
C VAL A 105 16.42 -7.11 20.07
N CYS A 106 15.69 -6.24 20.78
CA CYS A 106 15.41 -6.37 22.22
C CYS A 106 14.08 -7.12 22.41
N LEU A 107 14.17 -8.41 22.72
CA LEU A 107 13.01 -9.30 22.89
C LEU A 107 12.67 -9.46 24.37
N PRO A 108 11.40 -9.64 24.74
CA PRO A 108 11.06 -9.84 26.14
C PRO A 108 11.53 -11.22 26.61
N SER A 109 12.07 -11.28 27.83
CA SER A 109 12.67 -12.50 28.41
C SER A 109 11.70 -13.69 28.45
N TRP A 110 10.41 -13.44 28.61
CA TRP A 110 9.37 -14.48 28.61
C TRP A 110 9.26 -15.24 27.28
N LEU A 111 9.74 -14.68 26.17
CA LEU A 111 9.73 -15.35 24.86
C LEU A 111 10.73 -16.52 24.81
N GLY A 112 11.82 -16.41 25.60
CA GLY A 112 12.80 -17.48 25.77
C GLY A 112 12.39 -18.56 26.79
N ASP A 113 11.35 -18.30 27.58
CA ASP A 113 10.88 -19.20 28.64
C ASP A 113 9.79 -20.15 28.12
N GLU A 114 10.05 -21.46 28.21
CA GLU A 114 9.11 -22.51 27.81
C GLU A 114 7.85 -22.56 28.68
N THR A 115 7.97 -22.12 29.93
CA THR A 115 6.91 -22.18 30.95
C THR A 115 6.07 -20.92 31.02
N SER A 116 6.36 -19.93 30.16
CA SER A 116 5.67 -18.65 30.16
C SER A 116 4.17 -18.80 29.87
N SER A 117 3.33 -18.30 30.78
CA SER A 117 1.87 -18.23 30.58
C SER A 117 1.46 -17.29 29.45
N ARG A 118 2.36 -16.42 28.99
CA ARG A 118 2.12 -15.49 27.86
C ARG A 118 1.91 -16.24 26.54
N ILE A 119 2.40 -17.48 26.42
CA ILE A 119 2.35 -18.28 25.18
C ILE A 119 1.55 -19.58 25.34
N SER A 120 1.06 -19.88 26.54
CA SER A 120 0.33 -21.12 26.82
C SER A 120 -1.00 -21.24 26.07
N HIS A 121 -1.55 -20.12 25.61
CA HIS A 121 -2.80 -20.07 24.83
C HIS A 121 -2.59 -20.39 23.34
N LEU A 122 -1.35 -20.50 22.86
CA LEU A 122 -1.07 -20.71 21.45
C LEU A 122 -1.43 -22.14 21.02
N PRO A 123 -2.11 -22.31 19.87
CA PRO A 123 -2.40 -23.62 19.30
C PRO A 123 -1.14 -24.48 19.09
N SER A 124 -1.26 -25.78 19.33
CA SER A 124 -0.15 -26.74 19.24
C SER A 124 0.53 -26.79 17.86
N VAL A 125 -0.19 -26.42 16.80
CA VAL A 125 0.35 -26.31 15.43
C VAL A 125 1.53 -25.34 15.34
N TYR A 126 1.62 -24.36 16.23
CA TYR A 126 2.70 -23.38 16.23
C TYR A 126 3.90 -23.76 17.11
N ARG A 127 3.85 -24.89 17.83
CA ARG A 127 4.91 -25.30 18.76
C ARG A 127 6.28 -25.38 18.08
N ASN A 128 6.35 -25.99 16.89
CA ASN A 128 7.61 -26.12 16.14
C ASN A 128 8.20 -24.74 15.75
N LEU A 129 7.35 -23.75 15.44
CA LEU A 129 7.81 -22.41 15.13
C LEU A 129 8.32 -21.70 16.37
N LEU A 130 7.67 -21.88 17.53
CA LEU A 130 8.12 -21.33 18.81
C LEU A 130 9.45 -21.95 19.26
N GLU A 131 9.64 -23.26 19.13
CA GLU A 131 10.94 -23.87 19.43
C GLU A 131 12.04 -23.32 18.54
N ARG A 132 11.72 -23.05 17.27
CA ARG A 132 12.65 -22.37 16.36
C ARG A 132 12.97 -20.95 16.82
N VAL A 133 11.99 -20.17 17.28
CA VAL A 133 12.22 -18.83 17.88
C VAL A 133 13.20 -18.95 19.04
N ARG A 134 12.93 -19.85 20.00
CA ARG A 134 13.79 -20.04 21.19
C ARG A 134 15.19 -20.51 20.83
N SER A 135 15.31 -21.41 19.87
CA SER A 135 16.61 -21.87 19.38
C SER A 135 17.43 -20.72 18.77
N LEU A 136 16.78 -19.81 18.04
CA LEU A 136 17.45 -18.66 17.42
C LEU A 136 17.77 -17.54 18.43
N ILE A 137 17.00 -17.42 19.51
CA ILE A 137 17.35 -16.50 20.60
C ILE A 137 18.65 -16.93 21.28
N LYS A 138 18.90 -18.25 21.41
CA LYS A 138 20.12 -18.80 22.01
C LYS A 138 21.40 -18.56 21.20
N THR A 139 21.29 -18.13 19.94
CA THR A 139 22.47 -17.86 19.09
C THR A 139 22.96 -16.40 19.19
N ASP A 140 22.61 -15.67 20.26
CA ASP A 140 23.02 -14.28 20.55
C ASP A 140 22.71 -13.24 19.46
N ILE A 141 21.76 -13.54 18.56
CA ILE A 141 21.31 -12.58 17.52
C ILE A 141 20.41 -11.49 18.13
N CYS A 142 19.85 -11.74 19.32
CA CYS A 142 18.92 -10.86 20.01
C CYS A 142 19.27 -10.79 21.49
N SER A 143 18.99 -9.65 22.12
CA SER A 143 19.06 -9.51 23.56
C SER A 143 17.70 -9.81 24.18
N LEU A 144 17.72 -10.51 25.33
CA LEU A 144 16.53 -10.65 26.16
C LEU A 144 16.49 -9.51 27.17
N ASP A 145 15.42 -8.74 27.14
CA ASP A 145 15.11 -7.65 28.06
C ASP A 145 14.07 -8.10 29.09
N LYS A 146 14.15 -7.56 30.30
CA LYS A 146 13.12 -7.70 31.32
C LYS A 146 11.92 -6.80 31.02
N ASN A 147 12.08 -5.79 30.18
CA ASN A 147 11.01 -4.93 29.72
C ASN A 147 9.98 -5.76 28.94
N ASP A 148 8.74 -5.68 29.39
CA ASP A 148 7.64 -6.36 28.74
C ASP A 148 7.22 -5.63 27.46
N ILE A 149 6.63 -6.38 26.54
CA ILE A 149 6.00 -5.88 25.32
C ILE A 149 4.55 -6.35 25.38
N PRO A 150 3.66 -5.58 26.02
CA PRO A 150 2.35 -6.07 26.46
C PRO A 150 1.45 -6.58 25.33
N ASP A 151 1.63 -6.03 24.13
CA ASP A 151 0.89 -6.30 22.91
C ASP A 151 1.43 -7.49 22.09
N LEU A 152 2.70 -7.87 22.31
CA LEU A 152 3.34 -8.97 21.58
C LEU A 152 2.66 -10.34 21.79
N PRO A 153 2.23 -10.75 23.00
CA PRO A 153 1.51 -12.01 23.17
C PRO A 153 0.29 -12.16 22.26
N SER A 154 -0.43 -11.06 22.04
CA SER A 154 -1.62 -11.02 21.20
C SER A 154 -1.29 -10.89 19.70
N ALA A 155 -0.14 -10.30 19.34
CA ALA A 155 0.36 -10.26 17.96
C ALA A 155 0.95 -11.60 17.49
N LEU A 156 1.50 -12.37 18.43
CA LEU A 156 2.25 -13.59 18.17
C LEU A 156 1.47 -14.65 17.36
N PRO A 157 0.18 -14.95 17.61
CA PRO A 157 -0.61 -15.82 16.75
C PRO A 157 -0.63 -15.39 15.28
N ILE A 158 -0.79 -14.08 15.02
CA ILE A 158 -0.83 -13.52 13.66
C ILE A 158 0.54 -13.72 12.99
N ILE A 159 1.62 -13.40 13.71
CA ILE A 159 2.99 -13.58 13.23
C ILE A 159 3.27 -15.04 12.86
N LEU A 160 2.93 -15.98 13.74
CA LEU A 160 3.14 -17.41 13.51
C LEU A 160 2.24 -17.94 12.39
N GLN A 161 1.03 -17.40 12.25
CA GLN A 161 0.14 -17.70 11.13
C GLN A 161 0.73 -17.23 9.80
N ILE A 162 1.34 -16.04 9.72
CA ILE A 162 2.03 -15.56 8.52
C ILE A 162 3.13 -16.56 8.12
N CYS A 163 4.01 -16.92 9.04
CA CYS A 163 5.10 -17.87 8.77
C CYS A 163 4.57 -19.23 8.30
N ASN A 164 3.55 -19.77 8.99
CA ASN A 164 2.95 -21.06 8.64
C ASN A 164 2.25 -21.01 7.26
N HIS A 165 1.52 -19.93 6.98
CA HIS A 165 0.85 -19.73 5.69
C HIS A 165 1.86 -19.66 4.55
N GLN A 166 2.92 -18.87 4.69
CA GLN A 166 3.98 -18.77 3.69
C GLN A 166 4.70 -20.10 3.45
N ALA A 167 4.95 -20.89 4.50
CA ALA A 167 5.48 -22.23 4.37
C ALA A 167 4.54 -23.15 3.55
N ARG A 168 3.23 -23.07 3.78
CA ARG A 168 2.23 -23.84 3.03
C ARG A 168 2.12 -23.41 1.57
N LEU A 169 2.12 -22.10 1.30
CA LEU A 169 2.13 -21.56 -0.04
C LEU A 169 3.33 -22.10 -0.83
N ARG A 170 4.53 -22.03 -0.23
CA ARG A 170 5.75 -22.58 -0.84
C ARG A 170 5.63 -24.08 -1.11
N ALA A 171 5.20 -24.87 -0.12
CA ALA A 171 5.07 -26.32 -0.25
C ALA A 171 4.07 -26.73 -1.34
N ALA A 172 3.04 -25.93 -1.58
CA ALA A 172 2.06 -26.20 -2.63
C ALA A 172 2.64 -26.03 -4.04
N GLY A 173 3.73 -25.29 -4.22
CA GLY A 173 4.40 -25.06 -5.52
C GLY A 173 3.53 -24.38 -6.58
N LYS A 174 2.36 -23.86 -6.20
CA LYS A 174 1.43 -23.16 -7.09
C LYS A 174 1.80 -21.69 -7.20
N GLN A 175 1.43 -21.06 -8.32
CA GLN A 175 1.42 -19.62 -8.41
C GLN A 175 0.34 -19.05 -7.50
N HIS A 176 0.74 -18.15 -6.60
CA HIS A 176 -0.17 -17.47 -5.66
C HIS A 176 -0.51 -16.07 -6.16
N SER A 177 -1.69 -15.59 -5.81
CA SER A 177 -2.02 -14.19 -6.04
C SER A 177 -1.28 -13.29 -5.05
N GLU A 178 -1.15 -12.00 -5.38
CA GLU A 178 -0.62 -11.01 -4.44
C GLU A 178 -1.45 -10.94 -3.16
N MET A 179 -2.78 -11.08 -3.30
CA MET A 179 -3.74 -11.12 -2.18
C MET A 179 -3.44 -12.28 -1.20
N ASP A 180 -3.11 -13.46 -1.72
CA ASP A 180 -2.79 -14.64 -0.90
C ASP A 180 -1.55 -14.41 -0.02
N ILE A 181 -0.61 -13.60 -0.50
CA ILE A 181 0.64 -13.29 0.20
C ILE A 181 0.40 -12.18 1.22
N ARG A 182 -0.29 -11.10 0.83
CA ARG A 182 -0.46 -9.89 1.66
C ARG A 182 -1.45 -10.06 2.80
N ILE A 183 -2.43 -10.98 2.73
CA ILE A 183 -3.51 -11.07 3.72
C ILE A 183 -3.02 -11.14 5.18
N GLY A 184 -1.97 -11.91 5.44
CA GLY A 184 -1.41 -12.02 6.79
C GLY A 184 -0.62 -10.78 7.21
N ILE A 185 0.04 -10.11 6.26
CA ILE A 185 0.81 -8.90 6.52
C ILE A 185 -0.15 -7.74 6.75
N ASP A 186 -1.15 -7.54 5.90
CA ASP A 186 -2.20 -6.52 6.06
C ASP A 186 -2.91 -6.67 7.42
N ALA A 187 -3.20 -7.91 7.84
CA ALA A 187 -3.74 -8.17 9.17
C ALA A 187 -2.79 -7.74 10.30
N LEU A 188 -1.48 -7.97 10.15
CA LEU A 188 -0.48 -7.51 11.12
C LEU A 188 -0.33 -5.98 11.13
N MET A 189 -0.37 -5.34 9.96
CA MET A 189 -0.31 -3.87 9.83
C MET A 189 -1.51 -3.23 10.52
N LEU A 190 -2.72 -3.71 10.23
CA LEU A 190 -3.96 -3.25 10.86
C LEU A 190 -3.92 -3.45 12.38
N TYR A 191 -3.55 -4.66 12.82
CA TYR A 191 -3.41 -4.97 14.24
C TYR A 191 -2.42 -4.03 14.95
N SER A 192 -1.30 -3.69 14.31
CA SER A 192 -0.32 -2.77 14.89
C SER A 192 -0.89 -1.36 15.13
N CYS A 193 -1.90 -0.94 14.35
CA CYS A 193 -2.58 0.34 14.53
C CYS A 193 -3.56 0.29 15.72
N ASP A 194 -4.38 -0.75 15.82
CA ASP A 194 -5.55 -0.80 16.72
C ASP A 194 -5.23 -1.00 18.22
N MET A 195 -4.09 -1.60 18.56
CA MET A 195 -3.84 -2.10 19.92
C MET A 195 -3.54 -1.06 21.00
N GLU A 196 -3.42 0.22 20.66
CA GLU A 196 -3.02 1.26 21.62
C GLU A 196 -4.00 2.42 21.55
N GLU A 197 -4.82 2.56 22.60
CA GLU A 197 -5.83 3.62 22.69
C GLU A 197 -5.18 5.01 22.59
N GLY A 198 -5.78 5.88 21.77
CA GLY A 198 -5.36 7.28 21.65
C GLY A 198 -4.23 7.56 20.66
N HIS A 199 -3.74 6.55 19.93
CA HIS A 199 -2.74 6.78 18.88
C HIS A 199 -3.39 7.22 17.57
N PRO A 200 -2.84 8.24 16.89
CA PRO A 200 -3.42 8.80 15.67
C PRO A 200 -3.12 7.97 14.41
N LEU A 201 -2.64 6.72 14.53
CA LEU A 201 -2.17 5.95 13.38
C LEU A 201 -3.31 5.12 12.76
N THR A 202 -3.58 5.34 11.47
CA THR A 202 -4.57 4.58 10.69
C THR A 202 -3.87 3.87 9.54
N TYR A 203 -4.27 2.63 9.24
CA TYR A 203 -3.83 1.89 8.07
C TYR A 203 -4.95 1.78 7.02
N ASN A 204 -4.68 2.24 5.80
CA ASN A 204 -5.63 2.18 4.69
C ASN A 204 -4.99 1.45 3.49
N THR A 205 -5.74 0.54 2.87
CA THR A 205 -5.29 -0.18 1.66
C THR A 205 -5.69 0.55 0.38
N GLU A 206 -4.94 0.35 -0.70
CA GLU A 206 -5.26 0.85 -2.05
C GLU A 206 -5.39 2.38 -2.15
N GLN A 207 -4.61 3.11 -1.36
CA GLN A 207 -4.70 4.57 -1.32
C GLN A 207 -3.92 5.21 -2.47
N THR A 208 -4.56 6.12 -3.19
CA THR A 208 -3.89 6.88 -4.26
C THR A 208 -3.22 8.13 -3.69
N LEU A 209 -1.91 8.21 -3.86
CA LEU A 209 -1.04 9.29 -3.42
C LEU A 209 -0.68 10.20 -4.58
N LYS A 210 -0.56 11.51 -4.33
CA LYS A 210 -0.10 12.51 -5.30
C LYS A 210 1.42 12.46 -5.40
N LEU A 211 1.93 12.54 -6.62
CA LEU A 211 3.35 12.69 -6.88
C LEU A 211 3.68 14.15 -7.23
N PRO A 212 4.87 14.64 -6.84
CA PRO A 212 5.30 15.97 -7.24
C PRO A 212 5.44 16.06 -8.76
N SER A 213 5.22 17.26 -9.30
CA SER A 213 5.30 17.51 -10.75
C SER A 213 6.68 17.18 -11.30
N ALA A 214 6.72 16.25 -12.25
CA ALA A 214 7.94 15.76 -12.89
C ALA A 214 7.74 15.44 -14.38
N ALA A 215 6.77 16.10 -15.04
CA ALA A 215 6.40 15.78 -16.42
C ALA A 215 7.56 16.02 -17.41
N THR A 216 7.70 15.11 -18.35
CA THR A 216 8.60 15.17 -19.50
C THR A 216 7.87 14.67 -20.75
N GLU A 217 8.50 14.75 -21.92
CA GLU A 217 7.95 14.12 -23.13
C GLU A 217 7.81 12.59 -23.00
N ALA A 218 8.59 11.96 -22.13
CA ALA A 218 8.59 10.50 -21.95
C ALA A 218 7.58 10.00 -20.92
N PHE A 219 7.26 10.82 -19.90
CA PHE A 219 6.36 10.44 -18.82
C PHE A 219 5.69 11.64 -18.16
N ASP A 220 4.46 11.45 -17.74
CA ASP A 220 3.64 12.43 -17.01
C ASP A 220 2.76 11.73 -15.97
N VAL A 221 3.41 11.28 -14.88
CA VAL A 221 2.75 10.55 -13.79
C VAL A 221 2.37 11.52 -12.66
N THR A 222 1.09 11.57 -12.29
CA THR A 222 0.57 12.46 -11.21
C THR A 222 0.39 11.80 -9.86
N GLY A 223 0.38 10.48 -9.82
CA GLY A 223 0.05 9.77 -8.60
C GLY A 223 0.45 8.31 -8.69
N THR A 224 0.52 7.67 -7.54
CA THR A 224 0.73 6.24 -7.40
C THR A 224 -0.33 5.67 -6.47
N THR A 225 -0.78 4.46 -6.72
CA THR A 225 -1.66 3.73 -5.80
C THR A 225 -0.78 2.80 -5.00
N ALA A 226 -0.81 2.94 -3.68
CA ALA A 226 -0.06 2.09 -2.78
C ALA A 226 -0.97 1.00 -2.20
N ASP A 227 -0.42 -0.20 -2.05
CA ASP A 227 -1.16 -1.34 -1.52
C ASP A 227 -1.59 -1.11 -0.08
N GLY A 228 -0.75 -0.40 0.71
CA GLY A 228 -1.07 0.05 2.06
C GLY A 228 -0.43 1.40 2.41
N VAL A 229 -1.12 2.22 3.21
CA VAL A 229 -0.62 3.52 3.68
C VAL A 229 -0.98 3.69 5.15
N HIS A 230 0.02 3.99 5.96
CA HIS A 230 -0.16 4.45 7.33
C HIS A 230 -0.21 5.98 7.36
N THR A 231 -1.31 6.52 7.87
CA THR A 231 -1.50 7.95 8.09
C THR A 231 -1.54 8.27 9.57
N LEU A 232 -0.98 9.42 9.93
CA LEU A 232 -1.20 10.07 11.21
C LEU A 232 -2.37 11.02 11.04
N ASP A 233 -3.49 10.65 11.65
CA ASP A 233 -4.75 11.34 11.60
C ASP A 233 -4.81 12.37 12.74
N ILE A 234 -4.52 13.62 12.39
CA ILE A 234 -4.34 14.71 13.36
C ILE A 234 -5.60 15.59 13.34
N PRO A 235 -6.47 15.47 14.35
CA PRO A 235 -7.70 16.24 14.40
C PRO A 235 -7.42 17.70 14.79
N ASN A 236 -8.36 18.58 14.47
CA ASN A 236 -8.42 19.94 15.01
C ASN A 236 -7.21 20.86 14.68
N LEU A 237 -6.42 20.55 13.64
CA LEU A 237 -5.42 21.50 13.13
C LEU A 237 -6.11 22.72 12.53
N ARG A 238 -5.97 23.89 13.17
CA ARG A 238 -6.59 25.13 12.71
C ARG A 238 -6.09 25.52 11.33
N VAL A 239 -4.81 25.27 11.04
CA VAL A 239 -4.24 25.51 9.72
C VAL A 239 -4.91 24.67 8.63
N TYR A 240 -5.35 23.46 8.98
CA TYR A 240 -6.04 22.55 8.06
C TYR A 240 -7.48 22.99 7.76
N LEU A 241 -8.07 23.92 8.51
CA LEU A 241 -9.36 24.51 8.15
C LEU A 241 -9.26 25.40 6.89
N ASN A 242 -8.07 25.87 6.53
CA ASN A 242 -7.86 26.65 5.31
C ASN A 242 -7.85 25.73 4.06
N LEU A 243 -8.74 25.97 3.10
CA LEU A 243 -8.89 25.12 1.91
C LEU A 243 -7.63 25.07 1.04
N GLU A 244 -6.95 26.20 0.85
CA GLU A 244 -5.73 26.25 0.03
C GLU A 244 -4.59 25.50 0.72
N PHE A 245 -4.46 25.64 2.04
CA PHE A 245 -3.52 24.82 2.81
C PHE A 245 -3.80 23.33 2.61
N ARG A 246 -5.07 22.90 2.69
CA ARG A 246 -5.44 21.49 2.50
C ARG A 246 -5.00 20.97 1.14
N LYS A 247 -5.30 21.69 0.06
CA LYS A 247 -4.90 21.28 -1.30
C LYS A 247 -3.38 21.15 -1.44
N LEU A 248 -2.64 22.06 -0.82
CA LEU A 248 -1.18 22.11 -0.84
C LEU A 248 -0.54 21.03 0.03
N THR A 249 -1.11 20.69 1.18
CA THR A 249 -0.50 19.73 2.13
C THR A 249 -1.05 18.32 2.02
N SER A 250 -2.18 18.11 1.37
CA SER A 250 -2.72 16.76 1.15
C SER A 250 -1.90 16.05 0.08
N ALA A 251 -1.16 15.01 0.48
CA ALA A 251 -0.53 14.07 -0.44
C ALA A 251 -1.47 12.93 -0.85
N ILE A 252 -2.68 12.86 -0.30
CA ILE A 252 -3.70 11.90 -0.72
C ILE A 252 -4.49 12.52 -1.88
N LYS A 253 -4.69 11.76 -2.95
CA LYS A 253 -5.55 12.19 -4.06
C LYS A 253 -7.00 12.08 -3.59
N GLU A 254 -7.65 13.22 -3.36
CA GLU A 254 -9.01 13.28 -2.86
C GLU A 254 -9.99 12.58 -3.81
N VAL A 255 -10.72 11.59 -3.29
CA VAL A 255 -11.89 10.96 -3.96
C VAL A 255 -13.20 11.52 -3.40
N HIS A 256 -13.14 12.23 -2.27
CA HIS A 256 -14.33 12.66 -1.52
C HIS A 256 -14.79 14.06 -1.92
N LEU A 257 -16.11 14.21 -2.05
CA LEU A 257 -16.78 15.50 -2.27
C LEU A 257 -16.70 16.43 -1.05
N ILE A 258 -16.47 15.88 0.14
CA ILE A 258 -16.38 16.61 1.42
C ILE A 258 -14.98 16.39 1.98
N PRO A 259 -14.19 17.46 2.16
CA PRO A 259 -12.86 17.33 2.74
C PRO A 259 -12.95 16.83 4.20
N PRO A 260 -12.10 15.87 4.60
CA PRO A 260 -12.08 15.38 5.97
C PRO A 260 -11.73 16.51 6.95
N ALA A 261 -12.31 16.46 8.15
CA ALA A 261 -11.98 17.40 9.24
C ALA A 261 -10.61 17.10 9.87
N THR A 262 -10.06 15.93 9.58
CA THR A 262 -8.80 15.42 10.12
C THR A 262 -7.71 15.50 9.06
N PHE A 263 -6.53 15.98 9.44
CA PHE A 263 -5.38 15.99 8.55
C PHE A 263 -4.71 14.61 8.57
N ALA A 264 -4.63 13.96 7.41
CA ALA A 264 -3.93 12.70 7.23
C ALA A 264 -2.49 12.95 6.75
N MET A 265 -1.51 12.73 7.62
CA MET A 265 -0.08 12.82 7.30
C MET A 265 0.51 11.44 7.01
N ILE A 266 1.07 11.24 5.82
CA ILE A 266 1.69 9.97 5.42
C ILE A 266 2.92 9.71 6.30
N HIS A 267 2.93 8.55 6.94
CA HIS A 267 4.02 8.12 7.81
C HIS A 267 4.73 6.87 7.30
N CYS A 268 3.98 5.92 6.75
CA CYS A 268 4.54 4.72 6.14
C CYS A 268 3.76 4.33 4.87
N VAL A 269 4.45 3.83 3.86
CA VAL A 269 3.85 3.29 2.63
C VAL A 269 4.26 1.83 2.46
N THR A 270 3.36 1.00 1.95
CA THR A 270 3.57 -0.42 1.78
C THR A 270 3.26 -0.87 0.35
N GLU A 271 4.15 -1.69 -0.22
CA GLU A 271 4.02 -2.26 -1.55
C GLU A 271 4.35 -3.76 -1.55
N TYR A 272 3.41 -4.54 -2.06
CA TYR A 272 3.54 -5.95 -2.33
C TYR A 272 3.65 -6.14 -3.83
N LYS A 273 4.42 -7.14 -4.25
CA LYS A 273 4.46 -7.56 -5.64
C LYS A 273 4.49 -9.07 -5.67
N ARG A 274 3.68 -9.63 -6.55
CA ARG A 274 3.63 -11.08 -6.77
C ARG A 274 4.99 -11.65 -7.18
N GLU A 275 5.70 -10.95 -8.07
CA GLU A 275 7.02 -11.30 -8.58
C GLU A 275 7.89 -10.04 -8.64
N GLY A 276 9.18 -10.18 -8.36
CA GLY A 276 10.14 -9.08 -8.36
C GLY A 276 10.15 -8.27 -7.06
N SER A 277 10.33 -6.96 -7.16
CA SER A 277 10.45 -6.05 -6.03
C SER A 277 9.53 -4.83 -6.21
N GLY A 278 8.76 -4.52 -5.17
CA GLY A 278 7.94 -3.31 -5.09
C GLY A 278 8.73 -2.04 -4.74
N VAL A 279 10.06 -2.10 -4.76
CA VAL A 279 10.92 -1.00 -4.27
C VAL A 279 10.67 0.32 -5.00
N ASN A 280 10.53 0.33 -6.32
CA ASN A 280 10.35 1.60 -7.04
C ASN A 280 9.01 2.24 -6.72
N GLN A 281 7.94 1.44 -6.62
CA GLN A 281 6.62 1.92 -6.22
C GLN A 281 6.63 2.46 -4.78
N VAL A 282 7.33 1.77 -3.85
CA VAL A 282 7.37 2.22 -2.45
C VAL A 282 8.11 3.56 -2.34
N MET A 283 9.16 3.76 -3.14
CA MET A 283 9.88 5.03 -3.20
C MET A 283 8.98 6.15 -3.74
N MET A 284 8.14 5.88 -4.75
CA MET A 284 7.16 6.85 -5.26
C MET A 284 6.18 7.27 -4.16
N GLY A 285 5.66 6.30 -3.41
CA GLY A 285 4.79 6.59 -2.27
C GLY A 285 5.49 7.39 -1.17
N MET A 286 6.71 7.00 -0.79
CA MET A 286 7.51 7.72 0.22
C MET A 286 7.82 9.16 -0.20
N VAL A 287 8.12 9.41 -1.49
CA VAL A 287 8.30 10.76 -2.05
C VAL A 287 7.06 11.62 -1.80
N SER A 288 5.86 11.06 -1.93
CA SER A 288 4.59 11.76 -1.64
C SER A 288 4.54 12.25 -0.19
N GLY A 289 4.84 11.37 0.77
CA GLY A 289 4.88 11.73 2.20
C GLY A 289 5.99 12.73 2.54
N LEU A 290 7.16 12.61 1.90
CA LEU A 290 8.29 13.52 2.11
C LEU A 290 8.04 14.92 1.57
N TYR A 291 7.38 15.04 0.42
CA TYR A 291 6.98 16.34 -0.11
C TYR A 291 5.89 16.98 0.76
N GLN A 292 4.91 16.21 1.24
CA GLN A 292 3.94 16.69 2.24
C GLN A 292 4.66 17.26 3.47
N LYS A 293 5.59 16.50 4.08
CA LYS A 293 6.36 16.95 5.25
C LYS A 293 7.22 18.17 4.95
N LYS A 294 7.80 18.27 3.75
CA LYS A 294 8.57 19.44 3.31
C LYS A 294 7.74 20.70 3.18
N ILE A 295 6.52 20.61 2.64
CA ILE A 295 5.58 21.75 2.55
C ILE A 295 5.23 22.27 3.95
N LEU A 296 5.14 21.37 4.93
CA LEU A 296 4.93 21.70 6.34
C LEU A 296 6.21 22.20 7.05
N GLY A 297 7.36 22.20 6.39
CA GLY A 297 8.65 22.56 7.00
C GLY A 297 9.18 21.54 8.01
N LEU A 298 8.68 20.30 8.00
CA LEU A 298 9.06 19.24 8.93
C LEU A 298 10.25 18.43 8.39
N LYS A 299 11.19 18.09 9.28
CA LYS A 299 12.35 17.23 8.99
C LYS A 299 12.16 15.81 9.54
N GLN A 300 11.03 15.21 9.20
CA GLN A 300 10.59 13.92 9.72
C GLN A 300 10.83 12.80 8.71
N LEU A 301 11.06 11.58 9.21
CA LEU A 301 11.23 10.38 8.39
C LEU A 301 9.90 9.94 7.75
N VAL A 302 9.96 9.30 6.59
CA VAL A 302 8.86 8.50 6.03
C VAL A 302 9.37 7.09 5.83
N PHE A 303 8.56 6.09 6.20
CA PHE A 303 8.92 4.69 6.08
C PHE A 303 8.32 4.05 4.84
N GLY A 304 9.03 3.08 4.29
CA GLY A 304 8.58 2.23 3.20
C GLY A 304 8.70 0.78 3.63
N ILE A 305 7.69 -0.01 3.33
CA ILE A 305 7.70 -1.45 3.53
C ILE A 305 7.47 -2.06 2.17
N TYR A 306 8.35 -2.93 1.71
CA TYR A 306 8.11 -3.61 0.44
C TYR A 306 8.49 -5.07 0.51
N GLN A 307 7.79 -5.85 -0.30
CA GLN A 307 8.11 -7.24 -0.49
C GLN A 307 9.22 -7.40 -1.51
N CYS A 308 10.22 -8.21 -1.18
CA CYS A 308 11.31 -8.61 -2.06
C CYS A 308 11.19 -10.12 -2.36
N GLY A 309 10.83 -10.46 -3.60
CA GLY A 309 10.49 -11.84 -3.97
C GLY A 309 9.30 -12.37 -3.16
N THR A 310 9.26 -13.67 -2.86
CA THR A 310 8.18 -14.27 -2.04
C THR A 310 8.53 -14.43 -0.57
N ASP A 311 9.77 -14.09 -0.20
CA ASP A 311 10.39 -14.63 1.00
C ASP A 311 10.73 -13.56 2.04
N PHE A 312 10.82 -12.30 1.63
CA PHE A 312 11.30 -11.21 2.47
C PHE A 312 10.37 -10.00 2.41
N VAL A 313 10.25 -9.35 3.56
CA VAL A 313 9.77 -7.98 3.67
C VAL A 313 10.92 -7.10 4.12
N GLU A 314 11.13 -5.98 3.44
CA GLU A 314 12.15 -5.00 3.79
C GLU A 314 11.49 -3.72 4.26
N VAL A 315 12.09 -3.12 5.28
CA VAL A 315 11.69 -1.84 5.83
C VAL A 315 12.79 -0.84 5.51
N VAL A 316 12.42 0.25 4.86
CA VAL A 316 13.29 1.38 4.55
C VAL A 316 12.75 2.65 5.18
N SER A 317 13.64 3.61 5.40
CA SER A 317 13.30 4.95 5.86
C SER A 317 13.93 5.96 4.92
N ALA A 318 13.21 7.03 4.60
CA ALA A 318 13.73 8.13 3.80
C ALA A 318 13.50 9.48 4.49
N THR A 319 14.40 10.42 4.16
CA THR A 319 14.34 11.80 4.66
C THR A 319 15.04 12.76 3.71
N TRP A 320 14.75 14.05 3.86
CA TRP A 320 15.48 15.12 3.20
C TRP A 320 16.83 15.35 3.87
N HIS A 321 17.91 15.23 3.10
CA HIS A 321 19.27 15.51 3.55
C HIS A 321 20.05 16.20 2.41
N ASN A 322 20.59 17.39 2.69
CA ASN A 322 21.29 18.23 1.71
C ASN A 322 20.49 18.44 0.41
N SER A 323 19.20 18.76 0.54
CA SER A 323 18.26 18.99 -0.58
C SER A 323 17.94 17.77 -1.45
N MET A 324 18.41 16.57 -1.08
CA MET A 324 18.08 15.31 -1.71
C MET A 324 17.30 14.42 -0.75
N ILE A 325 16.44 13.56 -1.28
CA ILE A 325 15.82 12.47 -0.54
C ILE A 325 16.81 11.31 -0.54
N LYS A 326 17.19 10.86 0.66
CA LYS A 326 18.04 9.69 0.87
C LYS A 326 17.26 8.58 1.54
N THR A 327 17.51 7.34 1.13
CA THR A 327 16.85 6.15 1.68
C THR A 327 17.85 5.25 2.39
N TYR A 328 17.44 4.68 3.52
CA TYR A 328 18.23 3.85 4.40
C TYR A 328 17.49 2.55 4.71
N LEU A 329 18.20 1.43 4.72
CA LEU A 329 17.63 0.16 5.17
C LEU A 329 17.46 0.19 6.68
N VAL A 330 16.23 -0.09 7.14
CA VAL A 330 15.93 -0.30 8.56
C VAL A 330 16.13 -1.78 8.88
N GLY A 331 15.59 -2.69 8.08
CA GLY A 331 15.79 -4.12 8.24
C GLY A 331 15.19 -4.95 7.11
N SER A 332 15.60 -6.21 7.05
CA SER A 332 15.13 -7.21 6.08
C SER A 332 14.71 -8.47 6.86
N TYR A 333 13.48 -8.92 6.64
CA TYR A 333 12.83 -9.91 7.50
C TYR A 333 12.25 -11.03 6.65
N SER A 334 12.65 -12.26 6.94
CA SER A 334 12.17 -13.43 6.21
C SER A 334 10.87 -13.96 6.80
N PHE A 335 9.89 -14.23 5.94
CA PHE A 335 8.66 -14.95 6.33
C PHE A 335 8.95 -16.37 6.82
N HIS A 336 10.12 -16.93 6.49
CA HIS A 336 10.54 -18.27 6.88
C HIS A 336 11.17 -18.31 8.26
N CYS A 337 11.41 -17.16 8.88
CA CYS A 337 12.04 -17.04 10.18
C CYS A 337 11.07 -16.34 11.15
N PRO A 338 10.37 -17.08 12.03
CA PRO A 338 9.42 -16.47 12.96
C PRO A 338 10.09 -15.44 13.89
N LEU A 339 11.37 -15.62 14.24
CA LEU A 339 12.12 -14.62 14.98
C LEU A 339 12.22 -13.29 14.21
N GLN A 340 12.56 -13.32 12.93
CA GLN A 340 12.65 -12.11 12.11
C GLN A 340 11.28 -11.46 11.92
N MET A 341 10.20 -12.24 11.83
CA MET A 341 8.85 -11.65 11.77
C MET A 341 8.42 -11.02 13.11
N ILE A 342 8.91 -11.51 14.24
CA ILE A 342 8.78 -10.82 15.54
C ILE A 342 9.57 -9.51 15.51
N GLN A 343 10.81 -9.50 15.02
CA GLN A 343 11.61 -8.27 14.88
C GLN A 343 10.93 -7.25 13.95
N PHE A 344 10.32 -7.71 12.85
CA PHE A 344 9.52 -6.87 11.96
C PHE A 344 8.36 -6.21 12.72
N TYR A 345 7.60 -6.98 13.50
CA TYR A 345 6.54 -6.43 14.35
C TYR A 345 7.07 -5.37 15.33
N LEU A 346 8.23 -5.60 15.95
CA LEU A 346 8.85 -4.62 16.83
C LEU A 346 9.25 -3.34 16.09
N VAL A 347 9.69 -3.44 14.84
CA VAL A 347 9.91 -2.26 13.99
C VAL A 347 8.62 -1.50 13.73
N LEU A 348 7.52 -2.19 13.39
CA LEU A 348 6.21 -1.55 13.20
C LEU A 348 5.78 -0.77 14.44
N ARG A 349 5.94 -1.37 15.62
CA ARG A 349 5.64 -0.73 16.90
C ARG A 349 6.47 0.54 17.11
N GLN A 350 7.77 0.51 16.83
CA GLN A 350 8.63 1.69 16.98
C GLN A 350 8.34 2.78 15.93
N ILE A 351 7.98 2.39 14.71
CA ILE A 351 7.48 3.32 13.69
C ILE A 351 6.21 4.01 14.18
N LYS A 352 5.27 3.27 14.78
CA LYS A 352 4.04 3.83 15.38
C LYS A 352 4.33 4.80 16.52
N HIS A 353 5.20 4.43 17.47
CA HIS A 353 5.60 5.33 18.56
C HIS A 353 6.20 6.64 18.03
N LEU A 354 7.11 6.55 17.05
CA LEU A 354 7.70 7.73 16.40
C LEU A 354 6.63 8.57 15.68
N GLY A 355 5.63 7.92 15.07
CA GLY A 355 4.51 8.62 14.46
C GLY A 355 3.70 9.44 15.46
N SER A 356 3.57 8.93 16.70
CA SER A 356 2.89 9.65 17.78
C SER A 356 3.70 10.86 18.25
N GLU A 357 5.03 10.72 18.37
CA GLU A 357 5.93 11.86 18.61
C GLU A 357 5.79 12.94 17.53
N TYR A 358 5.67 12.54 16.26
CA TYR A 358 5.48 13.45 15.12
C TYR A 358 4.11 14.14 15.11
N ALA A 359 3.04 13.43 15.49
CA ALA A 359 1.70 14.00 15.60
C ALA A 359 1.62 15.04 16.73
N ASP A 360 2.25 14.76 17.86
CA ASP A 360 2.38 15.70 18.98
C ASP A 360 3.17 16.96 18.60
N GLU A 361 4.30 16.79 17.92
CA GLU A 361 5.12 17.90 17.40
C GLU A 361 4.29 18.81 16.48
N LEU A 362 3.54 18.20 15.56
CA LEU A 362 2.72 18.93 14.60
C LEU A 362 1.55 19.67 15.28
N THR A 363 0.89 19.02 16.24
CA THR A 363 -0.19 19.62 17.03
C THR A 363 0.30 20.83 17.83
N LYS A 364 1.47 20.70 18.49
CA LYS A 364 2.12 21.80 19.23
C LYS A 364 2.54 22.96 18.30
N SER A 365 2.85 22.65 17.04
CA SER A 365 3.32 23.63 16.05
C SER A 365 2.22 24.29 15.23
N ASP A 366 0.94 23.92 15.41
CA ASP A 366 -0.20 24.39 14.60
C ASP A 366 -0.25 25.93 14.46
N GLY A 367 -0.07 26.66 15.57
CA GLY A 367 -0.09 28.13 15.54
C GLY A 367 1.06 28.76 14.75
N ILE A 368 2.25 28.13 14.81
CA ILE A 368 3.44 28.58 14.07
C ILE A 368 3.25 28.28 12.58
N LEU A 369 2.76 27.09 12.25
CA LEU A 369 2.48 26.69 10.86
C LEU A 369 1.42 27.57 10.22
N LEU A 370 0.35 27.90 10.94
CA LEU A 370 -0.68 28.81 10.45
C LEU A 370 -0.12 30.19 10.14
N ARG A 371 0.76 30.72 11.00
CA ARG A 371 1.41 32.02 10.77
C ARG A 371 2.35 31.94 9.56
N ALA A 372 3.24 30.95 9.53
CA ALA A 372 4.20 30.77 8.45
C ALA A 372 3.50 30.62 7.09
N PHE A 373 2.39 29.87 7.03
CA PHE A 373 1.58 29.71 5.83
C PHE A 373 0.97 31.03 5.34
N ARG A 374 0.50 31.89 6.24
CA ARG A 374 -0.07 33.20 5.89
C ARG A 374 0.99 34.18 5.38
N GLU A 375 2.17 34.16 5.99
CA GLU A 375 3.27 35.05 5.64
C GLU A 375 3.95 34.62 4.32
N ASN A 376 4.16 33.31 4.15
CA ASN A 376 4.87 32.74 3.01
C ASN A 376 4.19 31.42 2.58
N PRO A 377 3.10 31.49 1.78
CA PRO A 377 2.42 30.28 1.33
C PRO A 377 3.39 29.42 0.51
N PRO A 378 3.48 28.11 0.80
CA PRO A 378 4.37 27.21 0.08
C PRO A 378 3.92 27.08 -1.37
N LYS A 379 4.89 26.89 -2.27
CA LYS A 379 4.60 26.63 -3.68
C LYS A 379 3.84 25.32 -3.83
N ASN A 380 2.86 25.29 -4.73
CA ASN A 380 2.13 24.07 -5.05
C ASN A 380 3.02 23.11 -5.84
N VAL A 381 3.63 22.15 -5.14
CA VAL A 381 4.50 21.13 -5.74
C VAL A 381 3.72 20.08 -6.55
N TRP A 382 2.40 20.03 -6.37
CA TRP A 382 1.49 19.13 -7.08
C TRP A 382 0.96 19.77 -8.39
N ASP A 383 1.06 21.09 -8.52
CA ASP A 383 0.46 21.81 -9.63
C ASP A 383 1.23 21.65 -10.95
N ARG A 384 0.46 21.53 -12.02
CA ARG A 384 0.94 21.43 -13.40
C ARG A 384 0.86 22.76 -14.15
N SER A 385 0.14 23.76 -13.62
CA SER A 385 -0.16 25.03 -14.29
C SER A 385 1.09 25.84 -14.71
N ASN A 386 2.27 25.52 -14.16
CA ASN A 386 3.54 26.17 -14.50
C ASN A 386 4.38 25.42 -15.55
N LEU A 387 3.91 24.26 -16.06
CA LEU A 387 4.56 23.59 -17.16
C LEU A 387 4.14 24.24 -18.48
N PRO A 388 5.06 24.53 -19.41
CA PRO A 388 4.70 25.03 -20.72
C PRO A 388 3.71 24.04 -21.34
N THR A 389 2.50 24.50 -21.64
CA THR A 389 1.47 23.70 -22.29
C THR A 389 2.04 23.23 -23.62
N VAL A 390 2.44 21.97 -23.70
CA VAL A 390 2.67 21.33 -24.99
C VAL A 390 1.33 21.37 -25.70
N PRO A 391 1.22 21.94 -26.91
CA PRO A 391 -0.04 22.01 -27.63
C PRO A 391 -0.59 20.58 -27.78
N GLU A 392 -1.68 20.27 -27.09
CA GLU A 392 -2.40 19.03 -27.32
C GLU A 392 -2.93 19.09 -28.76
N THR A 393 -2.35 18.32 -29.67
CA THR A 393 -2.93 18.09 -30.98
C THR A 393 -4.18 17.24 -30.80
N PRO A 394 -5.38 17.75 -31.16
CA PRO A 394 -6.63 17.05 -30.93
C PRO A 394 -6.85 16.02 -32.03
N GLU A 395 -6.09 14.92 -32.04
CA GLU A 395 -6.33 13.81 -32.97
C GLU A 395 -5.94 12.46 -32.35
N GLU A 396 -6.78 11.93 -31.46
CA GLU A 396 -6.95 10.46 -31.33
C GLU A 396 -8.42 10.13 -31.05
N SER A 397 -9.27 10.36 -32.05
CA SER A 397 -10.55 9.66 -32.17
C SER A 397 -10.46 8.65 -33.31
N ASN A 398 -10.84 7.40 -33.01
CA ASN A 398 -11.07 6.27 -33.91
C ASN A 398 -9.86 5.40 -34.31
N ILE A 399 -9.58 4.39 -33.49
CA ILE A 399 -9.36 3.03 -34.01
C ILE A 399 -10.24 2.05 -33.23
N GLN A 400 -11.48 1.88 -33.72
CA GLN A 400 -12.27 0.68 -33.47
C GLN A 400 -11.65 -0.47 -34.27
N GLY A 401 -10.94 -1.37 -33.60
CA GLY A 401 -10.60 -2.69 -34.13
C GLY A 401 -11.80 -3.62 -33.97
N GLY A 402 -12.51 -3.88 -35.08
CA GLY A 402 -13.61 -4.82 -35.12
C GLY A 402 -13.14 -6.28 -35.12
N HIS A 403 -13.76 -7.08 -34.26
CA HIS A 403 -14.07 -8.48 -34.54
C HIS A 403 -15.44 -8.81 -33.95
N GLY A 404 -16.35 -9.28 -34.81
CA GLY A 404 -17.78 -9.37 -34.56
C GLY A 404 -18.25 -10.65 -33.86
N GLY A 405 -19.40 -10.52 -33.23
CA GLY A 405 -20.31 -11.60 -32.83
C GLY A 405 -21.70 -11.00 -32.54
N PRO A 406 -22.81 -11.53 -33.08
CA PRO A 406 -24.09 -10.84 -33.09
C PRO A 406 -24.92 -11.16 -31.84
N SER A 407 -25.30 -10.13 -31.09
CA SER A 407 -26.38 -10.21 -30.12
C SER A 407 -26.97 -8.82 -29.95
N GLY A 408 -28.12 -8.58 -30.57
CA GLY A 408 -28.89 -7.36 -30.38
C GLY A 408 -29.55 -7.33 -29.01
N LYS A 409 -29.55 -6.15 -28.39
CA LYS A 409 -30.70 -5.48 -27.73
C LYS A 409 -30.24 -4.17 -27.04
N THR A 410 -30.64 -3.06 -27.66
CA THR A 410 -31.21 -1.85 -27.03
C THR A 410 -30.57 -1.31 -25.74
N GLY A 411 -29.64 -0.36 -25.92
CA GLY A 411 -29.87 1.05 -25.56
C GLY A 411 -30.19 1.42 -24.11
N LEU A 412 -29.19 1.38 -23.23
CA LEU A 412 -29.18 2.10 -21.94
C LEU A 412 -28.50 3.48 -22.03
N SER A 413 -27.72 3.72 -23.11
CA SER A 413 -26.95 4.95 -23.33
C SER A 413 -27.82 6.21 -23.49
N ASP A 414 -28.96 6.07 -24.17
CA ASP A 414 -29.81 7.22 -24.48
C ASP A 414 -30.67 7.65 -23.27
N HIS A 415 -30.96 6.72 -22.36
CA HIS A 415 -31.63 7.03 -21.08
C HIS A 415 -30.69 7.62 -20.04
N LEU A 416 -29.37 7.38 -20.13
CA LEU A 416 -28.38 7.98 -19.23
C LEU A 416 -28.01 9.41 -19.64
N SER A 417 -28.16 9.77 -20.92
CA SER A 417 -27.93 11.15 -21.40
C SER A 417 -29.01 12.14 -20.91
N ALA A 418 -30.19 11.65 -20.53
CA ALA A 418 -31.25 12.45 -19.91
C ALA A 418 -31.04 12.67 -18.39
N LEU A 419 -30.11 11.95 -17.76
CA LEU A 419 -29.74 12.10 -16.35
C LEU A 419 -28.60 13.12 -16.13
N GLY A 420 -28.20 13.86 -17.16
CA GLY A 420 -27.06 14.79 -17.14
C GLY A 420 -27.36 16.23 -16.73
N GLN A 421 -28.61 16.57 -16.38
CA GLN A 421 -28.97 17.88 -15.83
C GLN A 421 -29.69 17.70 -14.49
N PHE A 422 -28.94 17.31 -13.47
CA PHE A 422 -29.41 17.34 -12.09
C PHE A 422 -28.93 18.62 -11.43
N ASP A 423 -29.85 19.57 -11.20
CA ASP A 423 -29.60 20.75 -10.40
C ASP A 423 -29.39 20.32 -8.94
N SER A 424 -28.12 20.17 -8.58
CA SER A 424 -27.65 19.70 -7.28
C SER A 424 -27.89 20.73 -6.16
N SER A 425 -28.16 21.99 -6.50
CA SER A 425 -28.32 23.06 -5.53
C SER A 425 -29.64 22.96 -4.75
N GLU A 426 -30.73 22.54 -5.43
CA GLU A 426 -32.07 22.52 -4.85
C GLU A 426 -32.23 21.36 -3.84
N ARG A 427 -31.71 20.17 -4.17
CA ARG A 427 -31.71 19.01 -3.25
C ARG A 427 -30.81 19.16 -2.03
N ILE A 428 -29.67 19.85 -2.17
CA ILE A 428 -28.81 20.17 -1.02
C ILE A 428 -29.54 21.14 -0.09
N SER A 429 -30.27 22.10 -0.64
CA SER A 429 -31.09 23.05 0.12
C SER A 429 -32.26 22.34 0.84
N ASP A 430 -32.94 21.41 0.16
CA ASP A 430 -34.04 20.62 0.74
C ASP A 430 -33.58 19.64 1.81
N TYR A 431 -32.41 19.02 1.64
CA TYR A 431 -31.81 18.16 2.65
C TYR A 431 -31.41 18.96 3.90
N ILE A 432 -30.81 20.14 3.74
CA ILE A 432 -30.47 21.03 4.86
C ILE A 432 -31.74 21.55 5.56
N LYS A 433 -32.82 21.83 4.82
CA LYS A 433 -34.13 22.16 5.41
C LYS A 433 -34.72 20.99 6.19
N SER A 434 -34.60 19.76 5.69
CA SER A 434 -35.06 18.53 6.35
C SER A 434 -34.31 18.23 7.64
N LEU A 435 -33.04 18.63 7.76
CA LEU A 435 -32.27 18.47 9.00
C LEU A 435 -32.67 19.48 10.08
N ARG A 436 -33.21 20.65 9.68
CA ARG A 436 -33.65 21.70 10.61
C ARG A 436 -35.08 21.49 11.13
N SER A 437 -35.84 20.55 10.56
CA SER A 437 -37.23 20.28 10.94
C SER A 437 -37.40 19.16 11.98
N PHE A 438 -36.31 18.60 12.53
CA PHE A 438 -36.40 17.64 13.64
C PHE A 438 -36.48 18.37 15.00
N PRO A 439 -37.61 18.27 15.73
CA PRO A 439 -37.67 18.75 17.09
C PRO A 439 -36.98 17.74 18.01
N MET A 440 -35.81 18.11 18.54
CA MET A 440 -35.17 17.43 19.68
C MET A 440 -36.03 17.65 20.92
N ASN A 441 -36.94 16.72 21.21
CA ASN A 441 -37.54 16.57 22.52
C ASN A 441 -36.85 15.45 23.30
N ALA A 442 -36.56 15.77 24.54
CA ALA A 442 -35.64 15.10 25.44
C ALA A 442 -36.15 13.77 26.02
N SER A 443 -35.19 13.06 26.63
CA SER A 443 -35.28 12.12 27.77
C SER A 443 -35.80 10.70 27.54
N ALA A 444 -34.87 9.73 27.58
CA ALA A 444 -35.02 8.46 28.30
C ALA A 444 -33.63 7.87 28.67
N PRO A 445 -33.47 7.25 29.85
CA PRO A 445 -32.17 6.81 30.36
C PRO A 445 -31.82 5.37 29.92
N LEU A 446 -30.55 5.13 29.59
CA LEU A 446 -30.00 3.80 29.31
C LEU A 446 -29.65 3.09 30.63
N VAL A 447 -30.41 2.03 30.93
CA VAL A 447 -30.09 1.03 31.95
C VAL A 447 -29.12 0.02 31.32
N CYS A 448 -27.91 -0.07 31.86
CA CYS A 448 -26.92 -1.06 31.48
C CYS A 448 -27.07 -2.29 32.39
N HIS A 449 -27.36 -3.47 31.83
CA HIS A 449 -27.27 -4.75 32.54
C HIS A 449 -25.96 -5.44 32.18
N SER A 450 -25.07 -5.49 33.16
CA SER A 450 -23.86 -6.31 33.18
C SER A 450 -24.23 -7.76 33.52
N TYR A 451 -23.83 -8.71 32.66
CA TYR A 451 -23.85 -10.13 32.99
C TYR A 451 -22.46 -10.56 33.46
N THR A 452 -22.37 -10.85 34.76
CA THR A 452 -21.38 -11.74 35.37
C THR A 452 -21.91 -13.17 35.31
N THR A 453 -21.08 -14.14 34.96
CA THR A 453 -21.34 -15.55 35.30
C THR A 453 -20.07 -16.21 35.83
N HIS A 454 -20.21 -16.70 37.05
CA HIS A 454 -19.32 -17.59 37.77
C HIS A 454 -19.41 -19.04 37.26
N THR A 455 -18.40 -19.77 37.69
CA THR A 455 -17.93 -21.15 37.49
C THR A 455 -18.84 -22.29 37.98
N GLU A 456 -18.44 -23.51 37.55
CA GLU A 456 -18.79 -24.89 38.01
C GLU A 456 -20.06 -25.52 37.38
N SER A 457 -20.14 -26.81 37.00
CA SER A 457 -19.33 -28.02 37.20
C SER A 457 -19.67 -29.12 36.17
N SER A 458 -18.69 -29.97 35.84
CA SER A 458 -18.76 -31.42 35.54
C SER A 458 -19.99 -32.06 34.86
N VAL A 459 -19.80 -32.63 33.66
CA VAL A 459 -20.38 -33.92 33.26
C VAL A 459 -19.41 -34.67 32.34
N SER A 460 -19.22 -35.95 32.67
CA SER A 460 -18.50 -37.00 31.96
C SER A 460 -19.26 -37.44 30.71
N SER A 461 -18.55 -37.70 29.60
CA SER A 461 -18.96 -38.73 28.64
C SER A 461 -17.78 -39.15 27.77
N ASP A 462 -17.53 -40.45 27.81
CA ASP A 462 -16.61 -41.21 26.99
C ASP A 462 -16.86 -40.99 25.49
N TYR A 463 -15.78 -40.79 24.74
CA TYR A 463 -15.76 -41.02 23.30
C TYR A 463 -14.50 -41.81 22.93
N ASP A 464 -14.74 -43.06 22.51
CA ASP A 464 -13.79 -43.96 21.89
C ASP A 464 -13.15 -43.33 20.66
N LEU A 465 -11.82 -43.32 20.63
CA LEU A 465 -11.00 -42.84 19.53
C LEU A 465 -10.18 -44.00 18.98
N GLU A 466 -10.84 -44.91 18.27
CA GLU A 466 -10.16 -45.89 17.41
C GLU A 466 -10.51 -45.63 15.94
N SER A 467 -9.53 -45.89 15.07
CA SER A 467 -9.60 -45.93 13.60
C SER A 467 -9.28 -44.64 12.83
N LEU A 468 -8.00 -44.28 12.77
CA LEU A 468 -7.37 -43.75 11.55
C LEU A 468 -5.99 -44.39 11.39
N LYS A 469 -5.95 -45.54 10.71
CA LYS A 469 -4.72 -46.21 10.29
C LYS A 469 -4.09 -45.44 9.13
N SER A 470 -2.86 -44.98 9.31
CA SER A 470 -1.99 -44.46 8.24
C SER A 470 -1.66 -45.54 7.21
N PRO A 471 -1.60 -45.24 5.90
CA PRO A 471 -1.10 -46.18 4.91
C PRO A 471 0.44 -46.24 4.93
N PRO A 472 1.05 -47.35 4.47
CA PRO A 472 2.49 -47.59 4.59
C PRO A 472 3.31 -46.77 3.59
N LEU A 473 4.49 -46.36 4.04
CA LEU A 473 5.56 -45.78 3.23
C LEU A 473 6.00 -46.76 2.14
N GLY A 474 5.72 -46.42 0.89
CA GLY A 474 6.34 -47.02 -0.28
C GLY A 474 7.65 -46.27 -0.60
N GLU A 475 8.77 -46.99 -0.54
CA GLU A 475 10.07 -46.51 -1.00
C GLU A 475 10.04 -46.28 -2.52
N LEU A 476 10.41 -45.08 -2.96
CA LEU A 476 10.73 -44.77 -4.35
C LEU A 476 12.20 -44.34 -4.44
N PRO A 477 12.93 -44.75 -5.50
CA PRO A 477 14.38 -44.61 -5.56
C PRO A 477 14.81 -43.16 -5.84
N MET A 478 15.77 -42.69 -5.03
CA MET A 478 16.50 -41.44 -5.28
C MET A 478 17.29 -41.55 -6.58
N ASN A 479 16.97 -40.68 -7.54
CA ASN A 479 17.81 -40.45 -8.71
C ASN A 479 18.68 -39.22 -8.43
N ILE A 480 19.98 -39.45 -8.24
CA ILE A 480 20.97 -38.41 -7.95
C ILE A 480 21.29 -37.66 -9.25
N GLY A 481 20.62 -36.54 -9.47
CA GLY A 481 20.99 -35.51 -10.43
C GLY A 481 21.90 -34.47 -9.77
N LYS A 482 23.00 -34.13 -10.45
CA LYS A 482 24.06 -33.19 -10.01
C LYS A 482 23.53 -31.83 -9.51
N PRO A 483 24.19 -31.21 -8.52
CA PRO A 483 23.83 -29.88 -8.04
C PRO A 483 24.18 -28.81 -9.09
N ALA A 484 23.22 -27.94 -9.36
CA ALA A 484 23.46 -26.65 -9.98
C ALA A 484 24.06 -25.71 -8.93
N ASP A 485 25.14 -25.05 -9.32
CA ASP A 485 25.91 -24.08 -8.55
C ASP A 485 25.03 -22.85 -8.23
N LEU A 486 24.62 -22.73 -6.98
CA LEU A 486 23.95 -21.56 -6.40
C LEU A 486 24.78 -21.13 -5.18
N THR A 487 25.91 -20.50 -5.47
CA THR A 487 26.75 -19.85 -4.48
C THR A 487 26.11 -18.51 -4.08
N GLU A 488 25.49 -18.53 -2.90
CA GLU A 488 25.64 -17.55 -1.81
C GLU A 488 25.23 -16.08 -2.04
N HIS A 489 23.97 -15.78 -1.73
CA HIS A 489 23.59 -14.57 -0.98
C HIS A 489 23.07 -15.00 0.39
N TYR A 490 23.98 -15.34 1.30
CA TYR A 490 23.65 -15.42 2.72
C TYR A 490 23.68 -14.02 3.31
N GLY A 491 22.61 -13.69 4.04
CA GLY A 491 22.35 -12.39 4.60
C GLY A 491 23.43 -11.92 5.56
N TYR A 492 23.76 -10.64 5.46
CA TYR A 492 24.41 -9.91 6.54
C TYR A 492 23.39 -9.77 7.67
N CYS A 493 23.46 -10.67 8.65
CA CYS A 493 22.96 -10.37 9.99
C CYS A 493 23.79 -9.21 10.55
N PHE A 494 23.13 -8.22 11.14
CA PHE A 494 23.77 -7.09 11.80
C PHE A 494 24.79 -7.58 12.83
N LEU A 495 26.09 -7.45 12.50
CA LEU A 495 27.15 -7.46 13.50
C LEU A 495 27.15 -6.09 14.18
N SER A 496 27.29 -6.08 15.50
CA SER A 496 27.37 -4.84 16.27
C SER A 496 28.54 -3.97 15.77
N GLY A 497 28.36 -2.65 15.74
CA GLY A 497 29.24 -1.69 15.06
C GLY A 497 30.70 -1.61 15.54
N ASN A 498 31.13 -2.42 16.51
CA ASN A 498 32.50 -2.46 17.00
C ASN A 498 33.38 -3.56 16.34
N GLU A 499 32.80 -4.49 15.57
CA GLU A 499 33.58 -5.56 14.91
C GLU A 499 33.96 -5.25 13.46
N ALA A 500 33.29 -4.27 12.83
CA ALA A 500 33.58 -3.87 11.45
C ALA A 500 34.87 -3.02 11.31
N GLU A 501 35.31 -2.34 12.37
CA GLU A 501 36.55 -1.55 12.34
C GLU A 501 37.80 -2.43 12.42
N ASN A 502 37.76 -3.55 13.14
CA ASN A 502 38.91 -4.44 13.29
C ASN A 502 39.14 -5.37 12.08
N ALA A 503 38.16 -5.50 11.18
CA ALA A 503 38.32 -6.31 9.97
C ALA A 503 39.06 -5.58 8.82
N LEU A 504 39.16 -4.24 8.88
CA LEU A 504 39.88 -3.46 7.86
C LEU A 504 41.37 -3.24 8.17
N GLU A 505 41.81 -3.33 9.44
CA GLU A 505 43.22 -3.17 9.80
C GLU A 505 44.05 -4.46 9.62
N GLY A 506 43.40 -5.63 9.47
CA GLY A 506 44.08 -6.92 9.25
C GLY A 506 44.53 -7.21 7.80
N GLN A 507 44.25 -6.32 6.84
CA GLN A 507 44.65 -6.47 5.43
C GLN A 507 45.77 -5.52 4.99
N GLN A 508 46.42 -4.82 5.94
CA GLN A 508 47.70 -4.16 5.73
C GLN A 508 48.70 -4.60 6.80
N ALA A 509 49.17 -5.84 6.69
CA ALA A 509 50.40 -6.34 7.30
C ALA A 509 51.03 -7.42 6.42
#